data_AF-A0A4U0U8B2-F1
#
_entry.id   AF-A0A4U0U8B2-F1
#
_cell.length_a   1.000
_cell.length_b   1.000
_cell.length_c   1.000
_cell.angle_alpha   90.00
_cell.angle_beta   90.00
_cell.angle_gamma   90.00
#
_symmetry.space_group_name_H-M   'P 1'
#
loop_
_entity.id
_entity.type
_entity.pdbx_description
1 polymer ?
#
loop_
_entity_poly.entity_id
_entity_poly.type
_entity_poly.pdbx_seq_one_letter_code
_entity_poly.pdbx_strand_id
1 'polypeptide(L)'
;MAAAALRERQAPIKDAYKSDPSSAVVTLSSSGTLDSNSISCKLSTGKAVHEAQQKIAGLHQKAGGNDPAISGELCSGDMLLEALVACAGVTLKAVATALDVPIKEGTVKADGDLDFKGTMGVDRNAPVGFTAIRLSFDLKMQEGKEVPEEKIEKLGKLTERYCVVLQTIAKKPELSVSVRGTEEAEQGIERTTAWSQRS
;
A
#
# COMPACT_ATOMS: atom_id res chain seq x y z
N MET A 1 16.57 4.95 25.24
CA MET A 1 15.78 6.22 25.22
C MET A 1 14.59 6.11 24.27
N ALA A 2 14.80 5.89 22.97
CA ALA A 2 13.70 5.79 21.99
C ALA A 2 12.68 4.67 22.28
N ALA A 3 13.14 3.48 22.68
CA ALA A 3 12.27 2.36 23.02
C ALA A 3 11.35 2.65 24.22
N ALA A 4 11.90 3.22 25.29
CA ALA A 4 11.14 3.60 26.48
C ALA A 4 10.08 4.66 26.14
N ALA A 5 10.46 5.71 25.42
CA ALA A 5 9.55 6.76 24.99
C ALA A 5 8.43 6.22 24.07
N LEU A 6 8.75 5.28 23.16
CA LEU A 6 7.74 4.65 22.31
C LEU A 6 6.77 3.79 23.14
N ARG A 7 7.27 3.00 24.10
CA ARG A 7 6.44 2.17 24.97
C ARG A 7 5.50 3.03 25.82
N GLU A 8 6.00 4.13 26.37
CA GLU A 8 5.21 5.09 27.16
C GLU A 8 4.07 5.70 26.34
N ARG A 9 4.34 6.16 25.11
CA ARG A 9 3.30 6.67 24.20
C ARG A 9 2.27 5.62 23.81
N GLN A 10 2.70 4.37 23.64
CA GLN A 10 1.83 3.28 23.19
C GLN A 10 1.02 2.62 24.31
N ALA A 11 1.47 2.69 25.57
CA ALA A 11 0.80 2.06 26.70
C ALA A 11 -0.69 2.45 26.84
N PRO A 12 -1.06 3.75 26.90
CA PRO A 12 -2.46 4.15 27.04
C PRO A 12 -3.30 3.75 25.82
N ILE A 13 -2.72 3.79 24.61
CA ILE A 13 -3.39 3.37 23.37
C ILE A 13 -3.69 1.87 23.41
N LYS A 14 -2.71 1.06 23.83
CA LYS A 14 -2.88 -0.40 23.95
C LYS A 14 -3.91 -0.75 25.02
N ASP A 15 -3.93 -0.02 26.13
CA ASP A 15 -4.91 -0.25 27.19
C ASP A 15 -6.32 0.16 26.76
N ALA A 16 -6.47 1.27 26.04
CA ALA A 16 -7.72 1.65 25.40
C ALA A 16 -8.25 0.57 24.45
N TYR A 17 -7.38 0.00 23.61
CA TYR A 17 -7.78 -1.08 22.68
C TYR A 17 -8.15 -2.38 23.40
N LYS A 18 -7.60 -2.64 24.60
CA LYS A 18 -8.01 -3.80 25.41
C LYS A 18 -9.38 -3.58 26.04
N SER A 19 -9.68 -2.35 26.49
CA SER A 19 -10.95 -2.01 27.12
C SER A 19 -12.08 -1.83 26.11
N ASP A 20 -11.77 -1.26 24.94
CA ASP A 20 -12.68 -1.07 23.82
C ASP A 20 -11.97 -1.47 22.51
N PRO A 21 -12.07 -2.75 22.10
CA PRO A 21 -11.46 -3.21 20.85
C PRO A 21 -11.97 -2.49 19.60
N SER A 22 -13.19 -1.93 19.63
CA SER A 22 -13.76 -1.24 18.47
C SER A 22 -13.05 0.08 18.20
N SER A 23 -12.48 0.71 19.22
CA SER A 23 -11.69 1.94 19.09
C SER A 23 -10.37 1.74 18.32
N ALA A 24 -9.95 0.49 18.09
CA ALA A 24 -8.79 0.14 17.28
C ALA A 24 -9.11 0.02 15.78
N VAL A 25 -10.39 0.02 15.40
CA VAL A 25 -10.82 -0.15 14.00
C VAL A 25 -10.89 1.21 13.32
N VAL A 26 -10.09 1.39 12.27
CA VAL A 26 -10.09 2.57 11.42
C VAL A 26 -10.47 2.20 10.00
N THR A 27 -11.38 2.96 9.39
CA THR A 27 -11.62 2.88 7.94
C THR A 27 -10.76 3.94 7.27
N LEU A 28 -9.75 3.48 6.51
CA LEU A 28 -8.98 4.35 5.64
C LEU A 28 -9.72 4.47 4.31
N SER A 29 -9.91 5.70 3.83
CA SER A 29 -10.59 5.98 2.57
C SER A 29 -9.69 6.79 1.63
N SER A 30 -9.70 6.43 0.36
CA SER A 30 -9.11 7.19 -0.74
C SER A 30 -10.12 7.27 -1.87
N SER A 31 -10.11 8.36 -2.63
CA SER A 31 -10.95 8.54 -3.81
C SER A 31 -10.15 9.16 -4.95
N GLY A 32 -10.63 9.03 -6.17
CA GLY A 32 -10.03 9.67 -7.34
C GLY A 32 -11.10 10.09 -8.33
N THR A 33 -10.75 11.02 -9.21
CA THR A 33 -11.61 11.50 -10.30
C THR A 33 -11.04 11.06 -11.63
N LEU A 34 -11.91 10.57 -12.50
CA LEU A 34 -11.60 10.24 -13.90
C LEU A 34 -12.01 11.42 -14.78
N ASP A 35 -11.24 11.69 -15.82
CA ASP A 35 -11.56 12.69 -16.85
C ASP A 35 -11.89 11.97 -18.17
N SER A 36 -12.83 12.50 -18.96
CA SER A 36 -13.27 11.85 -20.21
C SER A 36 -12.27 12.01 -21.36
N ASN A 37 -11.32 12.93 -21.25
CA ASN A 37 -10.41 13.31 -22.32
C ASN A 37 -9.01 12.69 -22.14
N SER A 38 -8.76 11.98 -21.04
CA SER A 38 -7.48 11.34 -20.74
C SER A 38 -7.67 9.96 -20.09
N ILE A 39 -6.72 9.06 -20.32
CA ILE A 39 -6.69 7.73 -19.69
C ILE A 39 -5.94 7.84 -18.36
N SER A 40 -6.45 8.70 -17.46
CA SER A 40 -5.80 9.01 -16.18
C SER A 40 -6.81 9.04 -15.03
N CYS A 41 -6.32 8.77 -13.82
CA CYS A 41 -7.09 8.87 -12.58
C CYS A 41 -6.37 9.79 -11.60
N LYS A 42 -7.00 10.90 -11.24
CA LYS A 42 -6.43 11.87 -10.32
C LYS A 42 -6.83 11.53 -8.90
N LEU A 43 -5.87 11.23 -8.03
CA LEU A 43 -6.16 10.84 -6.64
C LEU A 43 -6.39 12.05 -5.75
N SER A 44 -7.45 11.97 -4.93
CA SER A 44 -7.68 12.90 -3.82
C SER A 44 -6.77 12.51 -2.66
N THR A 45 -5.86 13.41 -2.30
CA THR A 45 -5.07 13.31 -1.07
C THR A 45 -5.92 13.93 0.06
N GLY A 46 -6.17 13.18 1.13
CA GLY A 46 -7.06 13.63 2.22
C GLY A 46 -6.60 14.93 2.92
N LYS A 47 -7.45 15.45 3.81
CA LYS A 47 -7.26 16.74 4.53
C LYS A 47 -5.91 16.90 5.27
N ALA A 48 -5.18 15.81 5.52
CA ALA A 48 -3.91 15.83 6.24
C ALA A 48 -2.69 16.29 5.42
N VAL A 49 -2.86 16.62 4.13
CA VAL A 49 -1.70 16.99 3.31
C VAL A 49 -1.99 18.21 2.44
N HIS A 50 -1.97 19.38 3.09
CA HIS A 50 -2.07 20.69 2.43
C HIS A 50 -0.90 20.97 1.45
N GLU A 51 0.14 20.12 1.46
CA GLU A 51 1.38 20.26 0.67
C GLU A 51 1.68 19.06 -0.27
N ALA A 52 0.88 17.99 -0.27
CA ALA A 52 1.13 16.88 -1.20
C ALA A 52 0.67 17.27 -2.60
N GLN A 53 1.61 17.25 -3.54
CA GLN A 53 1.29 17.26 -4.96
C GLN A 53 0.29 16.14 -5.26
N GLN A 54 -0.75 16.46 -6.03
CA GLN A 54 -1.73 15.48 -6.45
C GLN A 54 -1.04 14.40 -7.29
N LYS A 55 -1.25 13.14 -6.92
CA LYS A 55 -0.75 11.99 -7.69
C LYS A 55 -1.77 11.67 -8.78
N ILE A 56 -1.32 11.65 -10.02
CA ILE A 56 -2.12 11.18 -11.17
C ILE A 56 -1.66 9.76 -11.47
N ALA A 57 -2.59 8.82 -11.50
CA ALA A 57 -2.33 7.45 -11.92
C ALA A 57 -2.62 7.30 -13.41
N GLY A 58 -1.73 6.61 -14.13
CA GLY A 58 -1.86 6.30 -15.55
C GLY A 58 -1.56 4.84 -15.85
N LEU A 59 -1.68 4.48 -17.13
CA LEU A 59 -1.33 3.13 -17.58
C LEU A 59 0.19 2.91 -17.51
N HIS A 60 0.59 1.66 -17.30
CA HIS A 60 1.97 1.27 -17.49
C HIS A 60 2.32 1.23 -18.99
N GLN A 61 3.57 1.49 -19.37
CA GLN A 61 4.01 1.49 -20.78
C GLN A 61 3.70 0.15 -21.50
N LYS A 62 3.86 -0.98 -20.80
CA LYS A 62 3.48 -2.32 -21.31
C LYS A 62 1.97 -2.50 -21.55
N ALA A 63 1.14 -1.59 -21.04
CA ALA A 63 -0.29 -1.50 -21.28
C ALA A 63 -0.69 -0.27 -22.13
N GLY A 64 0.28 0.42 -22.75
CA GLY A 64 0.03 1.58 -23.61
C GLY A 64 0.09 2.94 -22.92
N GLY A 65 0.58 3.00 -21.68
CA GLY A 65 0.84 4.28 -21.00
C GLY A 65 2.02 5.06 -21.54
N ASN A 66 2.02 6.37 -21.31
CA ASN A 66 3.13 7.26 -21.63
C ASN A 66 4.32 7.03 -20.68
N ASP A 67 5.49 7.55 -21.04
CA ASP A 67 6.64 7.56 -20.13
C ASP A 67 6.29 8.37 -18.86
N PRO A 68 6.42 7.80 -17.65
CA PRO A 68 6.15 8.50 -16.39
C PRO A 68 7.02 9.75 -16.21
N ALA A 69 8.26 9.77 -16.72
CA ALA A 69 9.15 10.92 -16.64
C ALA A 69 8.67 12.10 -17.51
N ILE A 70 7.83 11.83 -18.52
CA ILE A 70 7.28 12.84 -19.43
C ILE A 70 5.86 13.24 -19.00
N SER A 71 5.01 12.26 -18.69
CA SER A 71 3.60 12.47 -18.37
C SER A 71 3.34 12.88 -16.91
N GLY A 72 4.24 12.52 -15.99
CA GLY A 72 4.01 12.64 -14.56
C GLY A 72 2.97 11.67 -14.01
N GLU A 73 2.47 10.74 -14.83
CA GLU A 73 1.50 9.73 -14.42
C GLU A 73 2.20 8.52 -13.79
N LEU A 74 1.70 8.07 -12.64
CA LEU A 74 2.27 6.98 -11.87
C LEU A 74 1.56 5.65 -12.19
N CYS A 75 2.33 4.58 -12.36
CA CYS A 75 1.79 3.24 -12.48
C CYS A 75 1.26 2.77 -11.12
N SER A 76 0.01 2.33 -11.06
CA SER A 76 -0.61 1.81 -9.83
C SER A 76 0.08 0.58 -9.26
N GLY A 77 0.73 -0.22 -10.11
CA GLY A 77 1.59 -1.34 -9.68
C GLY A 77 2.79 -0.87 -8.87
N ASP A 78 3.47 0.19 -9.32
CA ASP A 78 4.60 0.78 -8.59
C ASP A 78 4.11 1.43 -7.30
N MET A 79 2.99 2.15 -7.34
CA MET A 79 2.37 2.75 -6.15
C MET A 79 2.01 1.70 -5.07
N LEU A 80 1.59 0.50 -5.48
CA LEU A 80 1.35 -0.61 -4.54
C LEU A 80 2.66 -1.06 -3.87
N LEU A 81 3.74 -1.22 -4.64
CA LEU A 81 5.05 -1.59 -4.10
C LEU A 81 5.65 -0.48 -3.23
N GLU A 82 5.46 0.80 -3.59
CA GLU A 82 5.81 1.96 -2.75
C GLU A 82 5.09 1.92 -1.41
N ALA A 83 3.77 1.67 -1.42
CA ALA A 83 2.98 1.54 -0.20
C ALA A 83 3.48 0.37 0.67
N LEU A 84 3.86 -0.75 0.05
CA LEU A 84 4.46 -1.89 0.74
C LEU A 84 5.80 -1.52 1.37
N VAL A 85 6.72 -0.93 0.61
CA VAL A 85 8.03 -0.47 1.10
C VAL A 85 7.87 0.51 2.25
N ALA A 86 6.97 1.51 2.12
CA ALA A 86 6.72 2.50 3.15
C ALA A 86 6.20 1.85 4.44
N CYS A 87 5.16 1.03 4.36
CA CYS A 87 4.56 0.36 5.51
C CYS A 87 5.55 -0.61 6.18
N ALA A 88 6.27 -1.40 5.39
CA ALA A 88 7.23 -2.37 5.89
C ALA A 88 8.43 -1.69 6.56
N GLY A 89 8.94 -0.61 5.97
CA GLY A 89 10.04 0.17 6.54
C GLY A 89 9.69 0.81 7.89
N VAL A 90 8.53 1.48 8.01
CA VAL A 90 8.12 2.06 9.29
C VAL A 90 7.84 0.99 10.34
N THR A 91 7.26 -0.15 9.93
CA THR A 91 7.01 -1.29 10.83
C THR A 91 8.33 -1.85 11.35
N LEU A 92 9.30 -2.12 10.47
CA LEU A 92 10.61 -2.63 10.87
C LEU A 92 11.30 -1.69 11.84
N LYS A 93 11.28 -0.37 11.58
CA LYS A 93 11.90 0.62 12.48
C LYS A 93 11.21 0.67 13.84
N ALA A 94 9.89 0.57 13.88
CA ALA A 94 9.13 0.51 15.13
C ALA A 94 9.45 -0.76 15.94
N VAL A 95 9.48 -1.92 15.28
CA VAL A 95 9.83 -3.20 15.90
C VAL A 95 11.29 -3.19 16.38
N ALA A 96 12.24 -2.73 15.56
CA ALA A 96 13.64 -2.60 15.92
C ALA A 96 13.80 -1.71 17.17
N THR A 97 13.06 -0.59 17.21
CA THR A 97 13.03 0.29 18.39
C THR A 97 12.49 -0.44 19.61
N ALA A 98 11.36 -1.14 19.49
CA ALA A 98 10.75 -1.87 20.60
C ALA A 98 11.60 -3.03 21.12
N LEU A 99 12.42 -3.64 20.25
CA LEU A 99 13.36 -4.71 20.59
C LEU A 99 14.74 -4.17 21.01
N ASP A 100 15.00 -2.86 20.97
CA ASP A 100 16.33 -2.27 21.16
C ASP A 100 17.39 -2.89 20.20
N VAL A 101 17.06 -2.98 18.91
CA VAL A 101 18.00 -3.36 17.84
C VAL A 101 18.64 -2.08 17.27
N PRO A 102 19.98 -1.94 17.36
CA PRO A 102 20.68 -0.69 17.05
C PRO A 102 20.96 -0.55 15.56
N ILE A 103 19.94 -0.33 14.73
CA ILE A 103 20.09 -0.08 13.28
C ILE A 103 20.59 1.35 13.07
N LYS A 104 21.74 1.51 12.39
CA LYS A 104 22.31 2.78 11.95
C LYS A 104 21.61 3.30 10.70
N GLU A 105 21.55 2.48 9.66
CA GLU A 105 20.94 2.78 8.37
C GLU A 105 20.42 1.49 7.73
N GLY A 106 19.60 1.64 6.69
CA GLY A 106 19.16 0.50 5.90
C GLY A 106 18.31 0.88 4.71
N THR A 107 18.17 -0.07 3.79
CA THR A 107 17.40 0.05 2.55
C THR A 107 16.30 -1.00 2.56
N VAL A 108 15.10 -0.60 2.16
CA VAL A 108 13.96 -1.51 1.97
C VAL A 108 13.64 -1.54 0.49
N LYS A 109 13.52 -2.74 -0.09
CA LYS A 109 13.25 -2.92 -1.51
C LYS A 109 12.10 -3.90 -1.71
N ALA A 110 11.18 -3.56 -2.59
CA ALA A 110 10.16 -4.49 -3.09
C ALA A 110 10.31 -4.64 -4.61
N ASP A 111 10.38 -5.88 -5.08
CA ASP A 111 10.34 -6.23 -6.51
C ASP A 111 9.06 -7.03 -6.78
N GLY A 112 8.36 -6.74 -7.87
CA GLY A 112 7.14 -7.43 -8.26
C GLY A 112 7.15 -7.87 -9.72
N ASP A 113 6.67 -9.09 -10.00
CA ASP A 113 6.56 -9.63 -11.36
C ASP A 113 5.10 -9.59 -11.83
N LEU A 114 4.89 -9.23 -13.10
CA LEU A 114 3.57 -9.12 -13.75
C LEU A 114 3.61 -9.80 -15.12
N ASP A 115 2.54 -10.53 -15.47
CA ASP A 115 2.28 -10.97 -16.84
C ASP A 115 1.20 -10.07 -17.47
N PHE A 116 1.63 -9.14 -18.32
CA PHE A 116 0.70 -8.20 -18.97
C PHE A 116 -0.22 -8.88 -19.99
N LYS A 117 0.01 -10.13 -20.42
CA LYS A 117 -0.91 -10.81 -21.34
C LYS A 117 -2.30 -10.97 -20.73
N GLY A 118 -2.38 -11.21 -19.41
CA GLY A 118 -3.65 -11.31 -18.69
C GLY A 118 -4.38 -9.97 -18.68
N THR A 119 -3.72 -8.91 -18.20
CA THR A 119 -4.29 -7.55 -18.12
C THR A 119 -4.74 -7.03 -19.48
N MET A 120 -3.99 -7.35 -20.53
CA MET A 120 -4.27 -6.93 -21.90
C MET A 120 -5.27 -7.85 -22.63
N GLY A 121 -5.81 -8.88 -21.97
CA GLY A 121 -6.78 -9.80 -22.56
C GLY A 121 -6.25 -10.66 -23.72
N VAL A 122 -4.93 -10.76 -23.87
CA VAL A 122 -4.26 -11.53 -24.94
C VAL A 122 -4.32 -13.04 -24.64
N ASP A 123 -4.21 -13.41 -23.37
CA ASP A 123 -4.20 -14.80 -22.91
C ASP A 123 -5.13 -14.93 -21.70
N ARG A 124 -6.24 -15.65 -21.86
CA ARG A 124 -7.24 -15.84 -20.78
C ARG A 124 -6.73 -16.69 -19.62
N ASN A 125 -5.66 -17.46 -19.83
CA ASN A 125 -5.06 -18.29 -18.79
C ASN A 125 -3.91 -17.58 -18.05
N ALA A 126 -3.42 -16.46 -18.59
CA ALA A 126 -2.41 -15.66 -17.90
C ALA A 126 -3.04 -14.95 -16.69
N PRO A 127 -2.42 -14.99 -15.51
CA PRO A 127 -2.96 -14.35 -14.32
C PRO A 127 -2.97 -12.82 -14.46
N VAL A 128 -3.97 -12.17 -13.88
CA VAL A 128 -4.03 -10.72 -13.72
C VAL A 128 -3.64 -10.36 -12.29
N GLY A 129 -2.61 -9.53 -12.14
CA GLY A 129 -2.02 -9.16 -10.85
C GLY A 129 -0.58 -9.66 -10.72
N PHE A 130 0.07 -9.32 -9.61
CA PHE A 130 1.44 -9.73 -9.34
C PHE A 130 1.54 -11.25 -9.21
N THR A 131 2.43 -11.88 -9.98
CA THR A 131 2.70 -13.32 -9.89
C THR A 131 3.68 -13.65 -8.77
N ALA A 132 4.55 -12.71 -8.41
CA ALA A 132 5.45 -12.79 -7.27
C ALA A 132 5.83 -11.39 -6.78
N ILE A 133 5.86 -11.20 -5.46
CA ILE A 133 6.42 -10.01 -4.81
C ILE A 133 7.52 -10.47 -3.85
N ARG A 134 8.66 -9.80 -3.88
CA ARG A 134 9.83 -10.07 -3.03
C ARG A 134 10.19 -8.79 -2.28
N LEU A 135 10.18 -8.86 -0.96
CA LEU A 135 10.53 -7.76 -0.06
C LEU A 135 11.85 -8.08 0.63
N SER A 136 12.81 -7.17 0.58
CA SER A 136 14.11 -7.33 1.23
C SER A 136 14.51 -6.09 2.02
N PHE A 137 15.33 -6.34 3.05
CA PHE A 137 15.90 -5.31 3.92
C PHE A 137 17.41 -5.51 3.98
N ASP A 138 18.16 -4.48 3.63
CA ASP A 138 19.60 -4.42 3.84
C ASP A 138 19.86 -3.44 5.00
N LEU A 139 20.43 -3.93 6.10
CA LEU A 139 20.54 -3.19 7.35
C LEU A 139 22.00 -3.11 7.81
N LYS A 140 22.45 -1.92 8.20
CA LYS A 140 23.73 -1.73 8.88
C LYS A 140 23.49 -1.42 10.36
N MET A 141 24.11 -2.20 11.23
CA MET A 141 24.04 -2.00 12.67
C MET A 141 25.00 -0.87 13.11
N GLN A 142 24.76 -0.32 14.30
CA GLN A 142 25.70 0.60 14.93
C GLN A 142 27.03 -0.10 15.20
N GLU A 143 28.11 0.63 15.00
CA GLU A 143 29.47 0.12 15.21
C GLU A 143 29.68 -0.32 16.67
N GLY A 144 30.37 -1.44 16.86
CA GLY A 144 30.62 -2.02 18.18
C GLY A 144 29.39 -2.62 18.88
N LYS A 145 28.26 -2.78 18.19
CA LYS A 145 27.07 -3.45 18.72
C LYS A 145 26.85 -4.79 18.01
N GLU A 146 27.04 -5.87 18.75
CA GLU A 146 26.61 -7.20 18.30
C GLU A 146 25.12 -7.39 18.54
N VAL A 147 24.43 -7.95 17.54
CA VAL A 147 23.02 -8.29 17.63
C VAL A 147 22.90 -9.80 17.44
N PRO A 148 22.40 -10.54 18.45
CA PRO A 148 22.22 -11.98 18.32
C PRO A 148 21.29 -12.33 17.16
N GLU A 149 21.57 -13.44 16.48
CA GLU A 149 20.80 -13.91 15.32
C GLU A 149 19.32 -14.08 15.64
N GLU A 150 18.98 -14.68 16.79
CA GLU A 150 17.60 -14.83 17.25
C GLU A 150 16.85 -13.49 17.32
N LYS A 151 17.56 -12.41 17.66
CA LYS A 151 16.99 -11.06 17.75
C LYS A 151 16.70 -10.48 16.36
N ILE A 152 17.54 -10.79 15.37
CA ILE A 152 17.32 -10.44 13.95
C ILE A 152 16.16 -11.25 13.38
N GLU A 153 16.10 -12.55 13.66
CA GLU A 153 14.99 -13.41 13.24
C GLU A 153 13.65 -12.90 13.81
N LYS A 154 13.63 -12.55 15.11
CA LYS A 154 12.46 -11.97 15.76
C LYS A 154 12.07 -10.62 15.16
N LEU A 155 13.04 -9.77 14.80
CA LEU A 155 12.79 -8.52 14.08
C LEU A 155 12.06 -8.78 12.75
N GLY A 156 12.54 -9.74 11.95
CA GLY A 156 11.93 -10.12 10.68
C GLY A 156 10.49 -10.63 10.87
N LYS A 157 10.29 -11.61 11.75
CA LYS A 157 8.97 -12.20 12.05
C LYS A 157 7.94 -11.17 12.51
N LEU A 158 8.34 -10.25 13.39
CA LEU A 158 7.42 -9.21 13.88
C LEU A 158 7.16 -8.13 12.84
N THR A 159 8.14 -7.81 11.99
CA THR A 159 7.95 -6.89 10.86
C THR A 159 6.92 -7.46 9.88
N GLU A 160 7.08 -8.72 9.49
CA GLU A 160 6.14 -9.40 8.60
C GLU A 160 4.74 -9.46 9.20
N ARG A 161 4.63 -9.83 10.48
CA ARG A 161 3.36 -9.97 11.20
C ARG A 161 2.58 -8.66 11.33
N TYR A 162 3.26 -7.55 11.57
CA TYR A 162 2.61 -6.27 11.89
C TYR A 162 2.53 -5.29 10.71
N CYS A 163 3.16 -5.60 9.57
CA CYS A 163 3.05 -4.79 8.37
C CYS A 163 1.65 -4.96 7.76
N VAL A 164 0.81 -3.94 7.91
CA VAL A 164 -0.58 -3.96 7.43
C VAL A 164 -0.66 -4.20 5.92
N VAL A 165 0.16 -3.50 5.13
CA VAL A 165 0.13 -3.64 3.66
C VAL A 165 0.56 -5.04 3.22
N LEU A 166 1.62 -5.58 3.81
CA LEU A 166 2.08 -6.95 3.51
C LEU A 166 1.00 -7.97 3.87
N GLN A 167 0.36 -7.84 5.04
CA GLN A 167 -0.70 -8.75 5.46
C GLN A 167 -1.93 -8.65 4.53
N THR A 168 -2.31 -7.46 4.07
CA THR A 168 -3.41 -7.27 3.10
C THR A 168 -3.10 -7.91 1.74
N ILE A 169 -1.85 -7.86 1.29
CA ILE A 169 -1.43 -8.50 0.03
C ILE A 169 -1.40 -10.03 0.20
N ALA A 170 -0.83 -10.53 1.30
CA ALA A 170 -0.68 -11.95 1.57
C ALA A 170 -2.01 -12.64 1.92
N LYS A 171 -2.97 -11.91 2.47
CA LYS A 171 -4.28 -12.41 2.89
C LYS A 171 -5.37 -11.56 2.24
N LYS A 172 -6.03 -12.13 1.23
CA LYS A 172 -7.15 -11.52 0.53
C LYS A 172 -8.22 -11.07 1.55
N PRO A 173 -8.49 -9.75 1.71
CA PRO A 173 -9.65 -9.30 2.47
C PRO A 173 -10.94 -9.59 1.70
N GLU A 174 -12.10 -9.49 2.35
CA GLU A 174 -13.37 -9.47 1.60
C GLU A 174 -13.37 -8.26 0.65
N LEU A 175 -13.67 -8.51 -0.63
CA LEU A 175 -13.64 -7.50 -1.67
C LEU A 175 -14.99 -7.44 -2.38
N SER A 176 -15.52 -6.23 -2.50
CA SER A 176 -16.71 -5.93 -3.29
C SER A 176 -16.41 -4.82 -4.29
N VAL A 177 -16.85 -4.98 -5.53
CA VAL A 177 -16.73 -3.96 -6.58
C VAL A 177 -18.12 -3.56 -7.03
N SER A 178 -18.34 -2.25 -7.17
CA SER A 178 -19.57 -1.71 -7.74
C SER A 178 -19.25 -0.59 -8.71
N VAL A 179 -19.90 -0.60 -9.87
CA VAL A 179 -19.87 0.47 -10.87
C VAL A 179 -21.26 1.10 -10.92
N ARG A 180 -21.32 2.42 -10.90
CA ARG A 180 -22.55 3.20 -11.10
C ARG A 180 -22.27 4.26 -12.16
N GLY A 181 -23.16 4.39 -13.13
CA GLY A 181 -23.09 5.40 -14.18
C GLY A 181 -24.42 6.14 -14.30
N THR A 182 -24.35 7.41 -14.68
CA THR A 182 -25.49 8.25 -15.01
C THR A 182 -25.26 8.85 -16.39
N GLU A 183 -26.25 8.72 -17.27
CA GLU A 183 -26.21 9.22 -18.63
C GLU A 183 -27.45 10.09 -18.88
N GLU A 184 -27.28 11.26 -19.49
CA GLU A 184 -28.42 12.03 -20.01
C GLU A 184 -28.94 11.35 -21.27
N ALA A 185 -30.16 10.81 -21.21
CA ALA A 185 -30.88 10.35 -22.40
C ALA A 185 -31.67 11.50 -23.04
N GLU A 186 -32.10 11.31 -24.29
CA GLU A 186 -32.92 12.29 -25.00
C GLU A 186 -34.14 12.73 -24.14
N GLN A 187 -34.44 14.02 -24.18
CA GLN A 187 -35.55 14.68 -23.45
C GLN A 187 -35.37 14.82 -21.93
N GLY A 188 -34.13 14.89 -21.43
CA GLY A 188 -33.86 15.21 -20.01
C GLY A 188 -34.17 14.06 -19.04
N ILE A 189 -34.28 12.83 -19.57
CA ILE A 189 -34.42 11.62 -18.77
C ILE A 189 -33.02 11.13 -18.39
N GLU A 190 -32.69 11.15 -17.10
CA GLU A 190 -31.45 10.57 -16.59
C GLU A 190 -31.57 9.04 -16.52
N ARG A 191 -30.66 8.32 -17.17
CA ARG A 191 -30.56 6.86 -17.08
C ARG A 191 -29.44 6.49 -16.13
N THR A 192 -29.76 5.65 -15.15
CA THR A 192 -28.77 5.10 -14.22
C THR A 192 -28.45 3.65 -14.59
N THR A 193 -27.15 3.33 -14.67
CA THR A 193 -26.65 1.96 -14.81
C THR A 193 -25.92 1.55 -13.54
N ALA A 194 -26.05 0.27 -13.16
CA ALA A 194 -25.35 -0.27 -12.00
C ALA A 194 -24.89 -1.71 -12.26
N TRP A 195 -23.67 -2.03 -11.85
CA TRP A 195 -23.12 -3.38 -11.83
C TRP A 195 -22.43 -3.61 -10.48
N SER A 196 -22.53 -4.82 -9.93
CA SER A 196 -21.84 -5.18 -8.68
C SER A 196 -21.41 -6.64 -8.66
N GLN A 197 -20.22 -6.89 -8.14
CA GLN A 197 -19.70 -8.23 -7.86
C GLN A 197 -19.21 -8.31 -6.41
N ARG A 198 -19.55 -9.41 -5.73
CA ARG A 198 -18.98 -9.81 -4.44
C ARG A 198 -18.04 -10.98 -4.67
N SER A 199 -16.87 -10.98 -4.03
CA SER A 199 -15.81 -11.98 -4.23
C SER A 199 -15.26 -12.54 -2.93
#